data_AF-D4DEK5-F1
#
_entry.id   AF-D4DEK5-F1
#
_cell.length_a   1.000
_cell.length_b   1.000
_cell.length_c   1.000
_cell.angle_alpha   90.00
_cell.angle_beta   90.00
_cell.angle_gamma   90.00
#
_symmetry.space_group_name_H-M   'P 1'
#
loop_
_entity.id
_entity.type
_entity.pdbx_description
1 polymer ?
#
loop_
_entity_poly.entity_id
_entity_poly.type
_entity_poly.pdbx_seq_one_letter_code
_entity_poly.pdbx_strand_id
1 'polypeptide(L)'
;MILWAFDHQDIKRLLRFRLYEDDELPRHVLQNRNADVVSGFLASLLPAELGMFPLELSHHDKVEEILELCQLRTVPVEPWRWHPNYSYNAEPRTIASYIDVESSRQFQAVPFEDWIRYALGYPTESIQWFFSQHKQLHDIVSAHLDLFPGDEVPDQSNQWVVGYIIRPIQELFKAHLTGLPSMLKKLSVLALSFERKYRTSAEIDWSAPFDANPAYLNDFFAFREVEPLARKLTHIDAKEFSSLSVQSFVEDTAALRSLSGRWHLLCSSTEECCRALPEMATFFKSCICVRIDI
;
A
#
# COMPACT_ATOMS: atom_id res chain seq x y z
N MET A 1 -12.39 25.16 0.15
CA MET A 1 -11.47 24.07 -0.27
C MET A 1 -10.76 23.52 0.97
N ILE A 2 -10.93 22.22 1.26
CA ILE A 2 -10.58 21.54 2.55
C ILE A 2 -9.06 21.45 2.82
N LEU A 3 -8.24 21.64 1.79
CA LEU A 3 -6.78 21.45 1.86
C LEU A 3 -6.07 22.47 2.74
N TRP A 4 -6.73 23.56 3.15
CA TRP A 4 -6.13 24.61 3.96
C TRP A 4 -5.77 24.16 5.39
N ALA A 5 -6.48 23.14 5.90
CA ALA A 5 -6.31 22.60 7.25
C ALA A 5 -5.25 21.47 7.33
N PHE A 6 -4.64 21.07 6.22
CA PHE A 6 -3.66 19.97 6.20
C PHE A 6 -2.28 20.47 6.61
N ASP A 7 -1.60 19.67 7.45
CA ASP A 7 -0.20 19.86 7.78
C ASP A 7 0.71 19.39 6.62
N HIS A 8 2.03 19.59 6.75
CA HIS A 8 2.98 19.20 5.72
C HIS A 8 2.98 17.69 5.44
N GLN A 9 2.69 16.84 6.44
CA GLN A 9 2.66 15.39 6.27
C GLN A 9 1.40 14.94 5.54
N ASP A 10 0.26 15.55 5.84
CA ASP A 10 -1.00 15.29 5.13
C ASP A 10 -0.92 15.76 3.68
N ILE A 11 -0.31 16.92 3.41
CA ILE A 11 -0.05 17.38 2.04
C ILE A 11 0.89 16.42 1.32
N LYS A 12 2.01 16.00 1.95
CA LYS A 12 2.93 15.02 1.37
C LYS A 12 2.24 13.72 0.99
N ARG A 13 1.38 13.19 1.87
CA ARG A 13 0.60 11.98 1.60
C ARG A 13 -0.41 12.19 0.48
N LEU A 14 -1.08 13.35 0.45
CA LEU A 14 -2.02 13.67 -0.60
C LEU A 14 -1.35 13.72 -1.97
N LEU A 15 -0.19 14.37 -2.08
CA LEU A 15 0.62 14.41 -3.31
C LEU A 15 1.08 13.02 -3.72
N ARG A 16 1.52 12.20 -2.76
CA ARG A 16 1.95 10.83 -2.99
C ARG A 16 0.81 9.95 -3.54
N PHE A 17 -0.37 9.97 -2.92
CA PHE A 17 -1.49 9.08 -3.27
C PHE A 17 -2.39 9.62 -4.38
N ARG A 18 -2.26 10.91 -4.73
CA ARG A 18 -2.98 11.57 -5.83
C ARG A 18 -4.48 11.34 -5.81
N LEU A 19 -5.09 11.53 -4.63
CA LEU A 19 -6.54 11.40 -4.41
C LEU A 19 -7.29 12.64 -4.93
N TYR A 20 -6.98 13.06 -6.16
CA TYR A 20 -7.56 14.20 -6.84
C TYR A 20 -7.66 13.92 -8.35
N GLU A 21 -8.68 14.52 -8.97
CA GLU A 21 -8.95 14.35 -10.40
C GLU A 21 -8.01 15.17 -11.27
N ASP A 22 -7.74 16.39 -10.84
CA ASP A 22 -6.97 17.39 -11.58
C ASP A 22 -5.51 17.41 -11.10
N ASP A 23 -4.59 17.04 -11.98
CA ASP A 23 -3.14 17.06 -11.70
C ASP A 23 -2.61 18.49 -11.46
N GLU A 24 -3.35 19.52 -11.85
CA GLU A 24 -3.03 20.92 -11.57
C GLU A 24 -3.47 21.35 -10.16
N LEU A 25 -4.38 20.62 -9.50
CA LEU A 25 -4.90 20.98 -8.18
C LEU A 25 -3.78 21.12 -7.13
N PRO A 26 -2.83 20.18 -6.99
CA PRO A 26 -1.63 20.36 -6.16
C PRO A 26 -0.91 21.68 -6.35
N ARG A 27 -0.63 22.03 -7.60
CA ARG A 27 0.10 23.24 -7.98
C ARG A 27 -0.66 24.47 -7.54
N HIS A 28 -1.94 24.56 -7.88
CA HIS A 28 -2.82 25.66 -7.47
C HIS A 28 -2.89 25.80 -5.95
N VAL A 29 -2.99 24.68 -5.22
CA VAL A 29 -3.08 24.68 -3.77
C VAL A 29 -1.79 25.19 -3.14
N LEU A 30 -0.63 24.67 -3.58
CA LEU A 30 0.68 25.06 -3.06
C LEU A 30 1.05 26.50 -3.44
N GLN A 31 0.73 26.95 -4.65
CA GLN A 31 0.98 28.33 -5.08
C GLN A 31 0.20 29.35 -4.24
N ASN A 32 -1.00 29.00 -3.77
CA ASN A 32 -1.82 29.86 -2.91
C ASN A 32 -1.46 29.76 -1.40
N ARG A 33 -0.47 28.93 -1.02
CA ARG A 33 0.01 28.86 0.37
C ARG A 33 0.98 29.98 0.70
N ASN A 34 1.08 30.27 1.99
CA ASN A 34 2.09 31.17 2.53
C ASN A 34 3.51 30.66 2.17
N ALA A 35 4.40 31.57 1.78
CA ALA A 35 5.76 31.24 1.32
C ALA A 35 6.63 30.54 2.38
N ASP A 36 6.42 30.83 3.66
CA ASP A 36 7.14 30.18 4.77
C ASP A 36 6.71 28.71 4.90
N VAL A 37 5.42 28.43 4.70
CA VAL A 37 4.86 27.07 4.70
C VAL A 37 5.44 26.26 3.54
N VAL A 38 5.47 26.83 2.34
CA VAL A 38 6.06 26.17 1.15
C VAL A 38 7.55 25.94 1.32
N SER A 39 8.28 26.93 1.83
CA SER A 39 9.73 26.81 2.09
C SER A 39 10.02 25.74 3.16
N GLY A 40 9.24 25.72 4.24
CA GLY A 40 9.34 24.70 5.28
C GLY A 40 8.98 23.31 4.77
N PHE A 41 8.01 23.18 3.87
CA PHE A 41 7.66 21.92 3.25
C PHE A 41 8.79 21.41 2.33
N LEU A 42 9.32 22.25 1.44
CA LEU A 42 10.46 21.89 0.58
C LEU A 42 11.67 21.45 1.42
N ALA A 43 12.01 22.20 2.48
CA ALA A 43 13.09 21.83 3.39
C ALA A 43 12.87 20.46 4.06
N SER A 44 11.61 20.06 4.30
CA SER A 44 11.28 18.74 4.88
C SER A 44 11.42 17.57 3.90
N LEU A 45 11.48 17.84 2.59
CA LEU A 45 11.69 16.82 1.55
C LEU A 45 13.16 16.57 1.26
N LEU A 46 14.02 17.55 1.57
CA LEU A 46 15.43 17.51 1.21
C LEU A 46 16.31 16.97 2.35
N PRO A 47 17.41 16.28 2.01
CA PRO A 47 18.46 15.93 2.97
C PRO A 47 18.98 17.16 3.72
N ALA A 48 19.34 16.98 5.00
CA ALA A 48 19.84 18.06 5.87
C ALA A 48 21.09 18.78 5.30
N GLU A 49 21.86 18.11 4.45
CA GLU A 49 23.07 18.61 3.80
C GLU A 49 22.78 19.64 2.68
N LEU A 50 21.56 19.64 2.12
CA LEU A 50 21.15 20.52 1.02
C LEU A 50 20.42 21.79 1.51
N GLY A 51 20.26 21.98 2.82
CA GLY A 51 19.27 22.86 3.45
C GLY A 51 19.36 24.38 3.19
N MET A 52 20.34 24.86 2.41
CA MET A 52 20.51 26.31 2.13
C MET A 52 20.20 26.70 0.68
N PHE A 53 20.55 25.88 -0.31
CA PHE A 53 20.38 26.20 -1.75
C PHE A 53 18.92 26.36 -2.24
N PRO A 54 17.93 25.57 -1.77
CA PRO A 54 16.54 25.64 -2.24
C PRO A 54 15.74 26.79 -1.63
N LEU A 55 16.26 27.49 -0.61
CA LEU A 55 15.55 28.58 0.07
C LEU A 55 15.53 29.87 -0.76
N GLU A 56 16.47 30.05 -1.69
CA GLU A 56 16.58 31.21 -2.58
C GLU A 56 15.66 31.15 -3.80
N LEU A 57 15.03 30.00 -4.06
CA LEU A 57 14.10 29.80 -5.16
C LEU A 57 12.88 30.73 -5.05
N SER A 58 12.33 31.13 -6.19
CA SER A 58 11.05 31.84 -6.22
C SER A 58 9.95 30.95 -5.65
N HIS A 59 8.86 31.55 -5.16
CA HIS A 59 7.73 30.77 -4.64
C HIS A 59 7.19 29.76 -5.64
N HIS A 60 7.17 30.13 -6.92
CA HIS A 60 6.75 29.24 -8.01
C HIS A 60 7.72 28.06 -8.18
N ASP A 61 9.02 28.31 -8.25
CA ASP A 61 10.02 27.26 -8.45
C ASP A 61 10.07 26.28 -7.27
N LYS A 62 9.85 26.76 -6.03
CA LYS A 62 9.71 25.89 -4.86
C LYS A 62 8.53 24.93 -4.99
N VAL A 63 7.42 25.38 -5.57
CA VAL A 63 6.25 24.53 -5.80
C VAL A 63 6.56 23.46 -6.83
N GLU A 64 7.18 23.80 -7.97
CA GLU A 64 7.53 22.80 -8.98
C GLU A 64 8.53 21.77 -8.42
N GLU A 65 9.54 22.20 -7.68
CA GLU A 65 10.49 21.30 -7.01
C GLU A 65 9.79 20.35 -6.03
N ILE A 66 8.84 20.84 -5.22
CA ILE A 66 8.04 19.99 -4.33
C ILE A 66 7.27 18.93 -5.12
N LEU A 67 6.64 19.34 -6.23
CA LEU A 67 5.87 18.44 -7.08
C LEU A 67 6.77 17.37 -7.68
N GLU A 68 7.94 17.74 -8.22
CA GLU A 68 8.91 16.80 -8.78
C GLU A 68 9.43 15.80 -7.73
N LEU A 69 9.86 16.29 -6.56
CA LEU A 69 10.33 15.44 -5.46
C LEU A 69 9.25 14.49 -4.92
N CYS A 70 7.98 14.88 -5.00
CA CYS A 70 6.86 14.03 -4.60
C CYS A 70 6.37 13.09 -5.71
N GLN A 71 6.70 13.37 -6.98
CA GLN A 71 6.21 12.63 -8.15
C GLN A 71 7.15 11.52 -8.64
N LEU A 72 8.27 11.26 -7.96
CA LEU A 72 9.28 10.24 -8.31
C LEU A 72 8.69 8.95 -8.89
N ARG A 73 8.55 8.87 -10.22
CA ARG A 73 8.14 7.65 -10.92
C ARG A 73 8.78 7.57 -12.30
N THR A 74 9.54 6.52 -12.49
CA THR A 74 9.83 5.97 -13.80
C THR A 74 8.73 4.98 -14.15
N VAL A 75 8.13 5.14 -15.32
CA VAL A 75 7.22 4.13 -15.88
C VAL A 75 8.08 2.90 -16.21
N PRO A 76 7.66 1.67 -15.86
CA PRO A 76 8.36 0.47 -16.31
C PRO A 76 8.30 0.37 -17.84
N VAL A 77 9.45 0.11 -18.49
CA VAL A 77 9.56 0.05 -19.96
C VAL A 77 9.88 -1.36 -20.46
N GLU A 78 9.70 -2.38 -19.61
CA GLU A 78 10.09 -3.74 -19.97
C GLU A 78 8.96 -4.45 -20.74
N PRO A 79 9.22 -4.94 -21.97
CA PRO A 79 8.23 -5.72 -22.70
C PRO A 79 8.17 -7.16 -22.19
N TRP A 80 7.06 -7.84 -22.46
CA TRP A 80 6.91 -9.28 -22.28
C TRP A 80 7.92 -10.05 -23.16
N ARG A 81 8.67 -10.97 -22.56
CA ARG A 81 9.82 -11.66 -23.19
C ARG A 81 9.57 -13.13 -23.44
N TRP A 82 8.76 -13.81 -22.61
CA TRP A 82 8.52 -15.24 -22.80
C TRP A 82 7.71 -15.53 -24.07
N HIS A 83 8.15 -16.54 -24.83
CA HIS A 83 7.45 -17.08 -26.00
C HIS A 83 7.44 -18.62 -25.98
N PRO A 84 6.36 -19.28 -26.48
CA PRO A 84 6.24 -20.74 -26.54
C PRO A 84 7.42 -21.41 -27.26
N ASN A 85 8.00 -20.72 -28.25
CA ASN A 85 9.12 -21.23 -29.03
C ASN A 85 10.40 -21.49 -28.21
N TYR A 86 10.54 -20.87 -27.04
CA TYR A 86 11.67 -21.10 -26.15
C TYR A 86 11.52 -22.35 -25.28
N SER A 87 10.37 -23.03 -25.37
CA SER A 87 9.97 -24.06 -24.41
C SER A 87 9.40 -25.34 -25.05
N TYR A 88 9.71 -25.59 -26.33
CA TYR A 88 9.20 -26.75 -27.09
C TYR A 88 9.32 -28.11 -26.38
N ASN A 89 10.35 -28.31 -25.55
CA ASN A 89 10.58 -29.54 -24.79
C ASN A 89 10.60 -29.33 -23.27
N ALA A 90 10.17 -28.16 -22.79
CA ALA A 90 10.15 -27.87 -21.37
C ALA A 90 8.92 -28.53 -20.71
N GLU A 91 9.09 -29.01 -19.48
CA GLU A 91 7.94 -29.47 -18.71
C GLU A 91 6.96 -28.32 -18.43
N PRO A 92 5.64 -28.57 -18.37
CA PRO A 92 4.64 -27.53 -18.10
C PRO A 92 4.93 -26.69 -16.84
N ARG A 93 5.49 -27.32 -15.80
CA ARG A 93 5.88 -26.63 -14.57
C ARG A 93 6.99 -25.59 -14.79
N THR A 94 7.96 -25.91 -15.65
CA THR A 94 9.05 -25.00 -16.00
C THR A 94 8.52 -23.81 -16.80
N ILE A 95 7.59 -24.06 -17.73
CA ILE A 95 6.92 -23.00 -18.49
C ILE A 95 6.15 -22.06 -17.56
N ALA A 96 5.33 -22.63 -16.67
CA ALA A 96 4.57 -21.86 -15.69
C ALA A 96 5.47 -21.01 -14.79
N SER A 97 6.61 -21.55 -14.36
CA SER A 97 7.58 -20.81 -13.55
C SER A 97 8.19 -19.61 -14.29
N TYR A 98 8.52 -19.73 -15.59
CA TYR A 98 9.02 -18.58 -16.36
C TYR A 98 7.98 -17.47 -16.50
N ILE A 99 6.73 -17.85 -16.79
CA ILE A 99 5.62 -16.90 -16.88
C ILE A 99 5.37 -16.23 -15.53
N ASP A 100 5.40 -16.99 -14.44
CA ASP A 100 5.16 -16.49 -13.08
C ASP A 100 6.25 -15.51 -12.62
N VAL A 101 7.53 -15.80 -12.89
CA VAL A 101 8.64 -14.89 -12.58
C VAL A 101 8.51 -13.57 -13.34
N GLU A 102 8.15 -13.63 -14.63
CA GLU A 102 7.95 -12.43 -15.45
C GLU A 102 6.73 -11.62 -14.99
N SER A 103 5.60 -12.29 -14.73
CA SER A 103 4.37 -11.67 -14.22
C SER A 103 4.61 -11.00 -12.86
N SER A 104 5.33 -11.68 -11.96
CA SER A 104 5.69 -11.17 -10.63
C SER A 104 6.57 -9.92 -10.73
N ARG A 105 7.60 -9.95 -11.60
CA ARG A 105 8.47 -8.79 -11.84
C ARG A 105 7.69 -7.59 -12.37
N GLN A 106 6.78 -7.81 -13.32
CA GLN A 106 5.95 -6.73 -13.86
C GLN A 106 5.00 -6.16 -12.81
N PHE A 107 4.41 -7.02 -11.98
CA PHE A 107 3.53 -6.58 -10.88
C PHE A 107 4.30 -5.73 -9.85
N GLN A 108 5.50 -6.17 -9.47
CA GLN A 108 6.41 -5.45 -8.56
C GLN A 108 6.87 -4.09 -9.10
N ALA A 109 6.93 -3.95 -10.42
CA ALA A 109 7.31 -2.71 -11.09
C ALA A 109 6.21 -1.64 -11.02
N VAL A 110 4.94 -2.03 -10.85
CA VAL A 110 3.83 -1.08 -10.70
C VAL A 110 3.81 -0.52 -9.27
N PRO A 111 3.94 0.80 -9.07
CA PRO A 111 3.89 1.40 -7.74
C PRO A 111 2.49 1.27 -7.11
N PHE A 112 2.46 1.13 -5.78
CA PHE A 112 1.21 0.99 -5.03
C PHE A 112 0.20 2.12 -5.28
N GLU A 113 0.68 3.35 -5.43
CA GLU A 113 -0.17 4.51 -5.62
C GLU A 113 -0.80 4.57 -7.03
N ASP A 114 -0.25 3.83 -8.00
CA ASP A 114 -0.91 3.67 -9.31
C ASP A 114 -2.06 2.66 -9.20
N TRP A 115 -1.91 1.60 -8.40
CA TRP A 115 -3.02 0.68 -8.07
C TRP A 115 -4.16 1.43 -7.37
N ILE A 116 -3.86 2.33 -6.44
CA ILE A 116 -4.86 3.17 -5.77
C ILE A 116 -5.59 4.06 -6.78
N ARG A 117 -4.84 4.82 -7.60
CA ARG A 117 -5.44 5.75 -8.57
C ARG A 117 -6.37 5.01 -9.54
N TYR A 118 -5.91 3.85 -10.04
CA TYR A 118 -6.70 3.02 -10.94
C TYR A 118 -7.94 2.44 -10.27
N ALA A 119 -7.84 1.99 -9.01
CA ALA A 119 -8.98 1.50 -8.26
C ALA A 119 -10.09 2.56 -8.07
N LEU A 120 -9.69 3.83 -7.99
CA LEU A 120 -10.59 4.99 -7.91
C LEU A 120 -11.15 5.42 -9.28
N GLY A 121 -10.74 4.79 -10.38
CA GLY A 121 -11.23 5.05 -11.73
C GLY A 121 -10.35 5.98 -12.56
N TYR A 122 -9.17 6.37 -12.05
CA TYR A 122 -8.24 7.22 -12.80
C TYR A 122 -7.19 6.38 -13.53
N PRO A 123 -7.03 6.50 -14.85
CA PRO A 123 -6.02 5.75 -15.58
C PRO A 123 -4.60 6.16 -15.16
N THR A 124 -3.67 5.21 -15.20
CA THR A 124 -2.24 5.45 -14.97
C THR A 124 -1.41 4.69 -15.99
N GLU A 125 -0.32 5.30 -16.45
CA GLU A 125 0.54 4.74 -17.51
C GLU A 125 1.15 3.39 -17.12
N SER A 126 1.55 3.22 -15.86
CA SER A 126 2.12 1.97 -15.34
C SER A 126 1.10 0.82 -15.33
N ILE A 127 -0.17 1.09 -15.01
CA ILE A 127 -1.24 0.07 -15.05
C ILE A 127 -1.59 -0.28 -16.49
N GLN A 128 -1.68 0.73 -17.36
CA GLN A 128 -1.90 0.53 -18.79
C GLN A 128 -0.78 -0.31 -19.43
N TRP A 129 0.48 0.00 -19.09
CA TRP A 129 1.63 -0.81 -19.47
C TRP A 129 1.45 -2.25 -18.95
N PHE A 130 1.20 -2.45 -17.66
CA PHE A 130 1.07 -3.77 -17.06
C PHE A 130 -0.02 -4.63 -17.75
N PHE A 131 -1.20 -4.05 -18.00
CA PHE A 131 -2.28 -4.74 -18.72
C PHE A 131 -1.94 -5.02 -20.18
N SER A 132 -1.21 -4.13 -20.85
CA SER A 132 -0.75 -4.39 -22.21
C SER A 132 0.19 -5.59 -22.28
N GLN A 133 1.03 -5.80 -21.26
CA GLN A 133 1.94 -6.96 -21.21
C GLN A 133 1.18 -8.27 -20.98
N HIS A 134 0.20 -8.28 -20.08
CA HIS A 134 -0.61 -9.47 -19.80
C HIS A 134 -1.56 -9.81 -20.96
N LYS A 135 -2.02 -8.79 -21.70
CA LYS A 135 -2.72 -8.99 -22.96
C LYS A 135 -1.79 -9.59 -24.03
N GLN A 136 -0.56 -9.10 -24.14
CA GLN A 136 0.42 -9.67 -25.07
C GLN A 136 0.69 -11.15 -24.77
N LEU A 137 0.84 -11.52 -23.50
CA LEU A 137 0.93 -12.93 -23.09
C LEU A 137 -0.28 -13.73 -23.56
N HIS A 138 -1.50 -13.23 -23.26
CA HIS A 138 -2.74 -13.89 -23.70
C HIS A 138 -2.74 -14.11 -25.22
N ASP A 139 -2.43 -13.09 -26.00
CA ASP A 139 -2.43 -13.17 -27.46
C ASP A 139 -1.39 -14.18 -27.98
N ILE A 140 -0.20 -14.23 -27.36
CA ILE A 140 0.85 -15.22 -27.69
C ILE A 140 0.37 -16.65 -27.38
N VAL A 141 -0.25 -16.87 -26.23
CA VAL A 141 -0.73 -18.20 -25.80
C VAL A 141 -1.91 -18.64 -26.66
N SER A 142 -2.90 -17.77 -26.86
CA SER A 142 -4.07 -18.08 -27.69
C SER A 142 -3.68 -18.39 -29.13
N ALA A 143 -2.81 -17.58 -29.76
CA ALA A 143 -2.32 -17.86 -31.10
C ALA A 143 -1.54 -19.18 -31.21
N HIS A 144 -0.85 -19.60 -30.13
CA HIS A 144 -0.19 -20.90 -30.09
C HIS A 144 -1.19 -22.05 -29.91
N LEU A 145 -2.22 -21.87 -29.08
CA LEU A 145 -3.26 -22.87 -28.84
C LEU A 145 -4.16 -23.06 -30.06
N ASP A 146 -4.44 -22.01 -30.84
CA ASP A 146 -5.24 -22.08 -32.07
C ASP A 146 -4.60 -22.97 -33.16
N LEU A 147 -3.30 -23.28 -33.04
CA LEU A 147 -2.63 -24.27 -33.90
C LEU A 147 -3.09 -25.71 -33.59
N PHE A 148 -3.80 -25.92 -32.48
CA PHE A 148 -4.32 -27.20 -32.03
C PHE A 148 -5.85 -27.13 -31.92
N PRO A 149 -6.59 -28.18 -32.31
CA PRO A 149 -8.05 -28.17 -32.22
C PRO A 149 -8.49 -28.13 -30.74
N GLY A 150 -9.16 -27.05 -30.34
CA GLY A 150 -9.66 -26.81 -28.98
C GLY A 150 -10.69 -25.69 -28.92
N ASP A 151 -11.26 -25.46 -27.73
CA ASP A 151 -12.19 -24.36 -27.48
C ASP A 151 -11.45 -23.00 -27.41
N GLU A 152 -12.08 -21.93 -27.89
CA GLU A 152 -11.55 -20.56 -27.78
C GLU A 152 -11.28 -20.19 -26.31
N VAL A 153 -10.10 -19.63 -26.05
CA VAL A 153 -9.74 -19.13 -24.72
C VAL A 153 -10.31 -17.71 -24.54
N PRO A 154 -11.25 -17.46 -23.61
CA PRO A 154 -11.78 -16.12 -23.39
C PRO A 154 -10.73 -15.19 -22.76
N ASP A 155 -10.64 -13.95 -23.26
CA ASP A 155 -9.75 -12.93 -22.70
C ASP A 155 -10.23 -12.50 -21.30
N GLN A 156 -9.60 -13.09 -20.29
CA GLN A 156 -9.75 -12.74 -18.88
C GLN A 156 -8.41 -12.31 -18.28
N SER A 157 -7.45 -11.90 -19.13
CA SER A 157 -6.05 -11.63 -18.78
C SER A 157 -5.85 -10.71 -17.58
N ASN A 158 -6.78 -9.77 -17.37
CA ASN A 158 -6.72 -8.78 -16.29
C ASN A 158 -7.78 -8.99 -15.18
N GLN A 159 -8.68 -9.97 -15.30
CA GLN A 159 -9.74 -10.18 -14.30
C GLN A 159 -9.18 -10.61 -12.94
N TRP A 160 -8.09 -11.38 -12.94
CA TRP A 160 -7.43 -11.80 -11.70
C TRP A 160 -6.93 -10.58 -10.91
N VAL A 161 -6.35 -9.57 -11.57
CA VAL A 161 -5.86 -8.33 -10.94
C VAL A 161 -7.01 -7.58 -10.27
N VAL A 162 -8.18 -7.58 -10.93
CA VAL A 162 -9.38 -6.94 -10.39
C VAL A 162 -9.77 -7.56 -9.06
N GLY A 163 -9.79 -8.90 -8.99
CA GLY A 163 -10.07 -9.63 -7.74
C GLY A 163 -8.96 -9.51 -6.71
N TYR A 164 -7.69 -9.50 -7.17
CA TYR A 164 -6.52 -9.60 -6.31
C TYR A 164 -6.20 -8.30 -5.57
N ILE A 165 -6.22 -7.14 -6.25
CA ILE A 165 -5.80 -5.86 -5.64
C ILE A 165 -6.79 -4.72 -5.84
N ILE A 166 -7.48 -4.65 -6.98
CA ILE A 166 -8.38 -3.51 -7.26
C ILE A 166 -9.61 -3.52 -6.36
N ARG A 167 -10.34 -4.63 -6.28
CA ARG A 167 -11.54 -4.74 -5.43
C ARG A 167 -11.23 -4.49 -3.94
N PRO A 168 -10.19 -5.10 -3.34
CA PRO A 168 -9.81 -4.78 -1.97
C PRO A 168 -9.58 -3.28 -1.72
N ILE A 169 -8.87 -2.60 -2.64
CA ILE A 169 -8.67 -1.14 -2.54
C ILE A 169 -10.00 -0.39 -2.68
N GLN A 170 -10.87 -0.77 -3.62
CA GLN A 170 -12.18 -0.14 -3.76
C GLN A 170 -13.04 -0.28 -2.49
N GLU A 171 -13.00 -1.45 -1.85
CA GLU A 171 -13.72 -1.71 -0.59
C GLU A 171 -13.22 -0.84 0.55
N LEU A 172 -11.91 -0.58 0.63
CA LEU A 172 -11.31 0.36 1.58
C LEU A 172 -11.95 1.76 1.48
N PHE A 173 -12.20 2.26 0.27
CA PHE A 173 -12.82 3.58 0.09
C PHE A 173 -14.35 3.58 0.26
N LYS A 174 -15.01 2.43 0.13
CA LYS A 174 -16.46 2.27 0.37
C LYS A 174 -16.81 2.18 1.86
N ALA A 175 -15.96 1.54 2.65
CA ALA A 175 -16.18 1.34 4.08
C ALA A 175 -15.90 2.65 4.85
N HIS A 176 -16.94 3.48 5.03
CA HIS A 176 -16.95 4.73 5.81
C HIS A 176 -15.62 5.49 5.83
N LEU A 177 -15.51 6.53 4.99
CA LEU A 177 -14.38 7.46 4.99
C LEU A 177 -14.19 8.09 6.38
N THR A 178 -13.44 7.42 7.27
CA THR A 178 -12.68 8.08 8.33
C THR A 178 -11.96 9.22 7.63
N GLY A 179 -12.20 10.46 8.05
CA GLY A 179 -11.89 11.65 7.24
C GLY A 179 -10.53 11.60 6.55
N LEU A 180 -10.39 12.30 5.41
CA LEU A 180 -9.26 12.19 4.48
C LEU A 180 -7.86 12.02 5.14
N PRO A 181 -7.47 12.75 6.22
CA PRO A 181 -6.21 12.49 6.92
C PRO A 181 -6.03 11.06 7.44
N SER A 182 -7.05 10.46 8.05
CA SER A 182 -7.01 9.07 8.52
C SER A 182 -6.87 8.10 7.34
N MET A 183 -7.53 8.37 6.21
CA MET A 183 -7.37 7.57 5.00
C MET A 183 -5.94 7.65 4.45
N LEU A 184 -5.37 8.85 4.35
CA LEU A 184 -3.99 9.05 3.90
C LEU A 184 -2.97 8.31 4.79
N LYS A 185 -3.21 8.28 6.10
CA LYS A 185 -2.41 7.50 7.06
C LYS A 185 -2.56 6.00 6.83
N LYS A 186 -3.77 5.49 6.63
CA LYS A 186 -4.00 4.08 6.25
C LYS A 186 -3.26 3.70 4.98
N LEU A 187 -3.37 4.51 3.92
CA LEU A 187 -2.68 4.26 2.66
C LEU A 187 -1.16 4.25 2.83
N SER A 188 -0.61 5.05 3.76
CA SER A 188 0.84 5.03 4.08
C SER A 188 1.28 3.69 4.67
N VAL A 189 0.48 3.11 5.57
CA VAL A 189 0.73 1.77 6.13
C VAL A 189 0.59 0.69 5.06
N LEU A 190 -0.50 0.73 4.28
CA LEU A 190 -0.74 -0.22 3.19
C LEU A 190 0.34 -0.18 2.11
N ALA A 191 0.88 1.00 1.79
CA ALA A 191 2.00 1.12 0.87
C ALA A 191 3.23 0.39 1.42
N LEU A 192 3.56 0.55 2.69
CA LEU A 192 4.67 -0.16 3.32
C LEU A 192 4.44 -1.69 3.34
N SER A 193 3.23 -2.13 3.65
CA SER A 193 2.87 -3.55 3.63
C SER A 193 2.95 -4.12 2.19
N PHE A 194 2.52 -3.35 1.18
CA PHE A 194 2.67 -3.71 -0.23
C PHE A 194 4.15 -3.86 -0.62
N GLU A 195 4.99 -2.89 -0.27
CA GLU A 195 6.44 -2.94 -0.53
C GLU A 195 7.09 -4.21 0.03
N ARG A 196 6.76 -4.55 1.28
CA ARG A 196 7.32 -5.76 1.92
C ARG A 196 6.80 -7.05 1.30
N LYS A 197 5.49 -7.13 1.11
CA LYS A 197 4.85 -8.35 0.66
C LYS A 197 5.18 -8.65 -0.81
N TYR A 198 5.30 -7.62 -1.64
CA TYR A 198 5.43 -7.78 -3.08
C TYR A 198 6.80 -7.42 -3.60
N ARG A 199 7.37 -6.26 -3.23
CA ARG A 199 8.65 -5.81 -3.82
C ARG A 199 9.86 -6.54 -3.24
N THR A 200 9.83 -6.93 -1.98
CA THR A 200 10.95 -7.67 -1.35
C THR A 200 10.80 -9.18 -1.34
N SER A 201 9.63 -9.71 -1.72
CA SER A 201 9.40 -11.15 -1.79
C SER A 201 9.93 -11.75 -3.08
N ALA A 202 10.53 -12.94 -2.99
CA ALA A 202 10.97 -13.70 -4.16
C ALA A 202 9.80 -14.31 -4.93
N GLU A 203 8.70 -14.62 -4.24
CA GLU A 203 7.50 -15.22 -4.81
C GLU A 203 6.25 -14.49 -4.31
N ILE A 204 5.25 -14.37 -5.18
CA ILE A 204 3.96 -13.77 -4.85
C ILE A 204 2.92 -14.87 -4.70
N ASP A 205 2.27 -14.92 -3.53
CA ASP A 205 1.10 -15.77 -3.34
C ASP A 205 -0.12 -15.14 -4.02
N TRP A 206 -0.39 -15.57 -5.25
CA TRP A 206 -1.55 -15.15 -6.04
C TRP A 206 -2.88 -15.69 -5.51
N SER A 207 -2.85 -16.69 -4.61
CA SER A 207 -4.07 -17.27 -4.03
C SER A 207 -4.65 -16.42 -2.89
N ALA A 208 -3.82 -15.57 -2.29
CA ALA A 208 -4.21 -14.68 -1.20
C ALA A 208 -4.27 -13.21 -1.69
N PRO A 209 -5.48 -12.65 -1.91
CA PRO A 209 -5.66 -11.26 -2.33
C PRO A 209 -4.95 -10.26 -1.41
N PHE A 210 -4.77 -9.04 -1.92
CA PHE A 210 -4.24 -7.92 -1.16
C PHE A 210 -5.14 -7.63 0.06
N ASP A 211 -4.53 -7.63 1.25
CA ASP A 211 -5.23 -7.25 2.47
C ASP A 211 -5.23 -5.72 2.59
N ALA A 212 -6.31 -5.10 2.11
CA ALA A 212 -6.53 -3.67 2.20
C ALA A 212 -7.02 -3.22 3.59
N ASN A 213 -7.27 -4.15 4.51
CA ASN A 213 -7.80 -3.85 5.83
C ASN A 213 -7.10 -4.67 6.91
N PRO A 214 -5.77 -4.46 7.09
CA PRO A 214 -5.00 -5.21 8.08
C PRO A 214 -5.55 -4.96 9.48
N ALA A 215 -5.41 -5.99 10.33
CA ALA A 215 -5.92 -5.96 11.68
C ALA A 215 -5.42 -4.75 12.48
N TYR A 216 -6.23 -4.30 13.43
CA TYR A 216 -5.98 -3.16 14.33
C TYR A 216 -5.82 -1.78 13.65
N LEU A 217 -5.59 -1.69 12.34
CA LEU A 217 -5.33 -0.43 11.66
C LEU A 217 -6.52 0.55 11.77
N ASN A 218 -7.75 0.03 11.64
CA ASN A 218 -8.94 0.84 11.87
C ASN A 218 -9.04 1.35 13.30
N ASP A 219 -8.69 0.52 14.28
CA ASP A 219 -8.72 0.90 15.69
C ASP A 219 -7.67 1.98 15.97
N PHE A 220 -6.44 1.82 15.48
CA PHE A 220 -5.36 2.78 15.65
C PHE A 220 -5.71 4.18 15.15
N PHE A 221 -6.52 4.29 14.09
CA PHE A 221 -6.96 5.58 13.54
C PHE A 221 -8.35 6.02 13.99
N ALA A 222 -9.12 5.16 14.66
CA ALA A 222 -10.41 5.52 15.24
C ALA A 222 -10.24 6.25 16.58
N PHE A 223 -9.22 5.90 17.36
CA PHE A 223 -8.95 6.53 18.65
C PHE A 223 -8.02 7.73 18.50
N ARG A 224 -8.49 8.91 18.95
CA ARG A 224 -7.65 10.12 19.06
C ARG A 224 -6.88 10.19 20.37
N GLU A 225 -7.39 9.51 21.39
CA GLU A 225 -6.84 9.50 22.73
C GLU A 225 -6.22 8.13 23.04
N VAL A 226 -5.17 8.16 23.85
CA VAL A 226 -4.36 7.00 24.24
C VAL A 226 -5.16 6.04 25.12
N GLU A 227 -5.89 6.58 26.09
CA GLU A 227 -6.58 5.80 27.13
C GLU A 227 -7.68 4.86 26.58
N PRO A 228 -8.58 5.31 25.68
CA PRO A 228 -9.61 4.44 25.13
C PRO A 228 -9.06 3.26 24.33
N LEU A 229 -7.98 3.48 23.55
CA LEU A 229 -7.33 2.39 22.81
C LEU A 229 -6.69 1.40 23.78
N ALA A 230 -5.92 1.90 24.77
CA ALA A 230 -5.29 1.05 25.77
C ALA A 230 -6.35 0.22 26.53
N ARG A 231 -7.47 0.84 26.93
CA ARG A 231 -8.58 0.14 27.61
C ARG A 231 -9.21 -0.93 26.75
N LYS A 232 -9.43 -0.66 25.46
CA LYS A 232 -9.95 -1.65 24.51
C LYS A 232 -8.99 -2.85 24.40
N LEU A 233 -7.69 -2.61 24.21
CA LEU A 233 -6.69 -3.67 24.08
C LEU A 233 -6.60 -4.50 25.37
N THR A 234 -6.50 -3.84 26.53
CA THR A 234 -6.46 -4.52 27.83
C THR A 234 -7.72 -5.35 28.10
N HIS A 235 -8.90 -4.85 27.75
CA HIS A 235 -10.16 -5.60 27.93
C HIS A 235 -10.22 -6.84 27.04
N ILE A 236 -9.78 -6.73 25.79
CA ILE A 236 -9.69 -7.86 24.86
C ILE A 236 -8.72 -8.91 25.42
N ASP A 237 -7.54 -8.48 25.87
CA ASP A 237 -6.53 -9.40 26.40
C ASP A 237 -6.99 -10.05 27.71
N ALA A 238 -7.57 -9.29 28.65
CA ALA A 238 -8.10 -9.83 29.91
C ALA A 238 -9.18 -10.90 29.67
N LYS A 239 -10.12 -10.64 28.75
CA LYS A 239 -11.15 -11.61 28.37
C LYS A 239 -10.54 -12.91 27.86
N GLU A 240 -9.52 -12.82 27.03
CA GLU A 240 -8.91 -13.97 26.39
C GLU A 240 -7.99 -14.75 27.34
N PHE A 241 -7.21 -14.04 28.17
CA PHE A 241 -6.45 -14.63 29.25
C PHE A 241 -7.34 -15.37 30.26
N SER A 242 -8.54 -14.84 30.56
CA SER A 242 -9.49 -15.49 31.47
C SER A 242 -9.97 -16.86 30.98
N SER A 243 -9.83 -17.16 29.69
CA SER A 243 -10.17 -18.47 29.12
C SER A 243 -9.07 -19.51 29.25
N LEU A 244 -7.86 -19.12 29.70
CA LEU A 244 -6.72 -20.02 29.84
C LEU A 244 -6.71 -20.70 31.21
N SER A 245 -6.22 -21.93 31.21
CA SER A 245 -5.90 -22.69 32.44
C SER A 245 -4.43 -23.07 32.45
N VAL A 246 -3.92 -23.59 33.57
CA VAL A 246 -2.55 -24.13 33.64
C VAL A 246 -2.32 -25.20 32.56
N GLN A 247 -3.33 -26.03 32.30
CA GLN A 247 -3.26 -27.08 31.30
C GLN A 247 -3.09 -26.52 29.88
N SER A 248 -3.61 -25.32 29.62
CA SER A 248 -3.47 -24.63 28.33
C SER A 248 -2.01 -24.43 27.91
N PHE A 249 -1.12 -24.24 28.89
CA PHE A 249 0.33 -24.06 28.67
C PHE A 249 1.09 -25.38 28.51
N VAL A 250 0.59 -26.47 29.11
CA VAL A 250 1.21 -27.79 28.98
C VAL A 250 0.86 -28.42 27.63
N GLU A 251 -0.37 -28.23 27.17
CA GLU A 251 -0.91 -28.90 25.98
C GLU A 251 -0.88 -28.07 24.69
N ASP A 252 -0.38 -26.83 24.74
CA ASP A 252 -0.42 -25.89 23.61
C ASP A 252 -1.82 -25.79 22.95
N THR A 253 -2.80 -25.52 23.81
CA THR A 253 -4.21 -25.49 23.41
C THR A 253 -4.48 -24.44 22.32
N ALA A 254 -5.56 -24.63 21.57
CA ALA A 254 -5.99 -23.68 20.54
C ALA A 254 -6.21 -22.25 21.10
N ALA A 255 -6.66 -22.13 22.35
CA ALA A 255 -6.82 -20.84 23.03
C ALA A 255 -5.49 -20.12 23.23
N LEU A 256 -4.44 -20.85 23.65
CA LEU A 256 -3.09 -20.27 23.80
C LEU A 256 -2.50 -19.86 22.45
N ARG A 257 -2.65 -20.68 21.42
CA ARG A 257 -2.20 -20.34 20.05
C ARG A 257 -2.95 -19.14 19.48
N SER A 258 -4.25 -19.01 19.74
CA SER A 258 -5.05 -17.84 19.36
C SER A 258 -4.53 -16.56 20.04
N LEU A 259 -4.30 -16.60 21.36
CA LEU A 259 -3.74 -15.48 22.12
C LEU A 259 -2.36 -15.07 21.58
N SER A 260 -1.48 -16.04 21.35
CA SER A 260 -0.15 -15.80 20.78
C SER A 260 -0.23 -15.18 19.38
N GLY A 261 -1.11 -15.70 18.53
CA GLY A 261 -1.36 -15.16 17.19
C GLY A 261 -1.86 -13.71 17.21
N ARG A 262 -2.80 -13.39 18.11
CA ARG A 262 -3.27 -12.00 18.29
C ARG A 262 -2.17 -11.07 18.79
N TRP A 263 -1.36 -11.52 19.75
CA TRP A 263 -0.23 -10.73 20.25
C TRP A 263 0.78 -10.43 19.14
N HIS A 264 1.16 -11.45 18.36
CA HIS A 264 2.02 -11.26 17.20
C HIS A 264 1.43 -10.29 16.17
N LEU A 265 0.13 -10.40 15.89
CA LEU A 265 -0.56 -9.51 14.95
C LEU A 265 -0.62 -8.07 15.46
N LEU A 266 -0.83 -7.86 16.76
CA LEU A 266 -0.79 -6.53 17.36
C LEU A 266 0.61 -5.92 17.28
N CYS A 267 1.65 -6.69 17.60
CA CYS A 267 3.04 -6.24 17.50
C CYS A 267 3.43 -5.89 16.07
N SER A 268 3.15 -6.76 15.09
CA SER A 268 3.49 -6.51 13.69
C SER A 268 2.73 -5.31 13.12
N SER A 269 1.44 -5.19 13.42
CA SER A 269 0.62 -4.04 12.98
C SER A 269 1.11 -2.73 13.60
N THR A 270 1.51 -2.75 14.87
CA THR A 270 2.08 -1.58 15.56
C THR A 270 3.42 -1.18 14.92
N GLU A 271 4.28 -2.15 14.63
CA GLU A 271 5.57 -1.92 14.00
C GLU A 271 5.43 -1.35 12.58
N GLU A 272 4.53 -1.92 11.76
CA GLU A 272 4.22 -1.40 10.43
C GLU A 272 3.68 0.02 10.47
N CYS A 273 2.75 0.28 11.39
CA CYS A 273 2.22 1.61 11.61
C CYS A 273 3.32 2.60 12.01
N CYS A 274 4.19 2.27 12.96
CA CYS A 274 5.29 3.14 13.38
C CYS A 274 6.32 3.40 12.27
N ARG A 275 6.62 2.39 11.46
CA ARG A 275 7.59 2.54 10.35
C ARG A 275 7.02 3.37 9.20
N ALA A 276 5.72 3.27 8.93
CA ALA A 276 5.05 4.10 7.94
C ALA A 276 4.74 5.51 8.44
N LEU A 277 4.46 5.65 9.73
CA LEU A 277 4.03 6.87 10.41
C LEU A 277 4.83 7.05 11.70
N PRO A 278 6.06 7.59 11.64
CA PRO A 278 6.92 7.76 12.81
C PRO A 278 6.27 8.52 13.96
N GLU A 279 5.34 9.44 13.67
CA GLU A 279 4.58 10.18 14.68
C GLU A 279 3.71 9.28 15.58
N MET A 280 3.29 8.10 15.09
CA MET A 280 2.48 7.15 15.86
C MET A 280 3.29 6.42 16.93
N ALA A 281 4.63 6.40 16.82
CA ALA A 281 5.49 5.73 17.80
C ALA A 281 5.32 6.32 19.22
N THR A 282 5.19 7.65 19.33
CA THR A 282 4.94 8.31 20.61
C THR A 282 3.57 7.94 21.17
N PHE A 283 2.54 7.90 20.32
CA PHE A 283 1.19 7.53 20.71
C PHE A 283 1.13 6.10 21.27
N PHE A 284 1.75 5.13 20.61
CA PHE A 284 1.79 3.74 21.10
C PHE A 284 2.66 3.58 22.35
N LYS A 285 3.79 4.28 22.46
CA LYS A 285 4.57 4.31 23.71
C LYS A 285 3.73 4.80 24.88
N SER A 286 2.95 5.86 24.69
CA SER A 286 2.02 6.35 25.70
C SER A 286 0.95 5.32 26.06
N CYS A 287 0.44 4.55 25.09
CA CYS A 287 -0.56 3.50 25.33
C CYS A 287 -0.06 2.45 26.33
N ILE A 288 1.21 2.04 26.22
CA ILE A 288 1.85 1.07 27.11
C ILE A 288 1.98 1.61 28.54
N CYS A 289 2.14 2.93 28.69
CA CYS A 289 2.29 3.57 29.99
C CYS A 289 0.96 3.87 30.71
N VAL A 290 -0.19 3.68 30.05
CA VAL A 290 -1.50 3.87 30.68
C VAL A 290 -1.69 2.81 31.75
N ARG A 291 -1.88 3.25 32.99
CA ARG A 291 -2.36 2.38 34.06
C ARG A 291 -3.88 2.26 33.93
N ILE A 292 -4.33 1.06 33.66
CA ILE A 292 -5.76 0.75 33.57
C ILE A 292 -6.08 -0.08 34.80
N ASP A 293 -6.91 0.47 35.67
CA ASP A 293 -7.51 -0.30 36.75
C ASP A 293 -8.53 -1.24 36.08
N ILE A 294 -8.24 -2.55 36.12
CA ILE A 294 -9.10 -3.62 35.57
C ILE A 294 -9.98 -4.17 36.69
#